data_AF-M1QE07-F1
#
_entry.id   AF-M1QE07-F1
#
_cell.length_a   1.000
_cell.length_b   1.000
_cell.length_c   1.000
_cell.angle_alpha   90.00
_cell.angle_beta   90.00
_cell.angle_gamma   90.00
#
_symmetry.space_group_name_H-M   'P 1'
#
loop_
_entity.id
_entity.type
_entity.pdbx_description
1 polymer ?
#
loop_
_entity_poly.entity_id
_entity_poly.type
_entity_poly.pdbx_seq_one_letter_code
_entity_poly.pdbx_strand_id
1 'polypeptide(L)'
;MTGDIRGLGEELLREIGLKEGFNNEEVIKWKSWLQSYSFCSDYTDDPYAWLTDVLALKSVDSGNYGVGSIIVDRDGETVAFGHNLMYSPSFRSDLHAEMVTLNYFEEKNPQITTLKDYTLYTSLESCPMCIIRLISAGINRVFHVSPDSIGGMADSINLMPPLWKELSEPQVFAKASCSYELSKAATAIMLINADELLEILRKRRL
;
A
#
# COMPACT_ATOMS: atom_id res chain seq x y z
N MET A 1 12.13 -7.63 -15.51
CA MET A 1 12.79 -8.61 -14.61
C MET A 1 11.66 -9.34 -13.93
N THR A 2 11.38 -10.56 -14.37
CA THR A 2 10.38 -11.46 -13.76
C THR A 2 10.95 -11.92 -12.42
N GLY A 3 10.64 -11.19 -11.36
CA GLY A 3 11.15 -11.46 -10.03
C GLY A 3 10.10 -12.25 -9.26
N ASP A 4 10.44 -13.46 -8.84
CA ASP A 4 9.73 -14.15 -7.77
C ASP A 4 9.40 -13.15 -6.65
N ILE A 5 8.12 -12.98 -6.36
CA ILE A 5 7.61 -12.00 -5.39
C ILE A 5 8.25 -12.18 -4.02
N ARG A 6 8.57 -13.43 -3.65
CA ARG A 6 9.31 -13.75 -2.44
C ARG A 6 10.71 -13.17 -2.49
N GLY A 7 11.45 -13.43 -3.57
CA GLY A 7 12.80 -12.90 -3.78
C GLY A 7 12.87 -11.38 -3.71
N LEU A 8 11.92 -10.68 -4.34
CA LEU A 8 11.81 -9.20 -4.26
C LEU A 8 11.57 -8.73 -2.82
N GLY A 9 10.61 -9.34 -2.11
CA GLY A 9 10.33 -8.95 -0.74
C GLY A 9 11.47 -9.26 0.23
N GLU A 10 12.20 -10.37 0.04
CA GLU A 10 13.39 -10.69 0.83
C GLU A 10 14.52 -9.68 0.62
N GLU A 11 14.70 -9.17 -0.61
CA GLU A 11 15.64 -8.09 -0.89
C GLU A 11 15.27 -6.81 -0.15
N LEU A 12 14.00 -6.41 -0.21
CA LEU A 12 13.49 -5.24 0.51
C LEU A 12 13.64 -5.41 2.03
N LEU A 13 13.34 -6.59 2.57
CA LEU A 13 13.49 -6.88 4.01
C LEU A 13 14.93 -6.77 4.48
N ARG A 14 15.93 -7.11 3.65
CA ARG A 14 17.35 -6.97 4.00
C ARG A 14 17.75 -5.52 4.28
N GLU A 15 17.09 -4.55 3.65
CA GLU A 15 17.39 -3.12 3.80
C GLU A 15 16.76 -2.47 5.06
N ILE A 16 15.73 -3.10 5.64
CA ILE A 16 14.97 -2.58 6.79
C ILE A 16 15.71 -2.79 8.11
N GLY A 17 15.65 -1.84 9.04
CA GLY A 17 16.23 -1.96 10.38
C GLY A 17 17.74 -1.73 10.42
N LEU A 18 18.30 -1.15 9.36
CA LEU A 18 19.72 -0.75 9.30
C LEU A 18 19.96 0.66 9.89
N LYS A 19 18.89 1.41 10.16
CA LYS A 19 18.96 2.78 10.69
C LYS A 19 18.63 2.77 12.18
N GLU A 20 19.42 3.50 12.97
CA GLU A 20 19.10 3.75 14.37
C GLU A 20 17.94 4.76 14.47
N GLY A 21 16.94 4.49 15.32
CA GLY A 21 15.75 5.33 15.44
C GLY A 21 14.75 4.84 16.50
N PHE A 22 13.76 5.70 16.79
CA PHE A 22 12.62 5.36 17.64
C PHE A 22 11.75 4.31 16.94
N ASN A 23 11.13 3.39 17.68
CA ASN A 23 10.34 2.24 17.16
C ASN A 23 11.11 1.11 16.47
N ASN A 24 12.45 1.10 16.52
CA ASN A 24 13.28 0.07 15.89
C ASN A 24 12.97 -1.36 16.39
N GLU A 25 12.57 -1.54 17.66
CA GLU A 25 12.21 -2.86 18.21
C GLU A 25 10.99 -3.49 17.51
N GLU A 26 9.92 -2.71 17.30
CA GLU A 26 8.74 -3.19 16.58
C GLU A 26 9.05 -3.43 15.10
N VAL A 27 9.92 -2.61 14.49
CA VAL A 27 10.39 -2.83 13.12
C VAL A 27 11.12 -4.17 12.99
N ILE A 28 12.05 -4.46 13.90
CA ILE A 28 12.82 -5.73 13.92
C ILE A 28 11.89 -6.94 14.13
N LYS A 29 10.90 -6.82 15.01
CA LYS A 29 9.91 -7.86 15.30
C LYS A 29 9.06 -8.17 14.07
N TRP A 30 8.48 -7.17 13.41
CA TRP A 30 7.67 -7.37 12.21
C TRP A 30 8.50 -7.84 11.02
N LYS A 31 9.75 -7.37 10.88
CA LYS A 31 10.71 -7.89 9.90
C LYS A 31 10.91 -9.40 10.08
N SER A 32 11.18 -9.83 11.31
CA SER A 32 11.40 -11.25 11.62
C SER A 32 10.14 -12.09 11.35
N TRP A 33 8.96 -11.55 11.68
CA TRP A 33 7.70 -12.21 11.38
C TRP A 33 7.47 -12.35 9.87
N LEU A 34 7.63 -11.28 9.10
CA LEU A 34 7.48 -11.30 7.64
C LEU A 34 8.47 -12.25 6.95
N GLN A 35 9.71 -12.37 7.48
CA GLN A 35 10.72 -13.31 6.97
C GLN A 35 10.34 -14.79 7.21
N SER A 36 9.62 -15.08 8.29
CA SER A 36 9.18 -16.45 8.63
C SER A 36 7.81 -16.80 8.06
N TYR A 37 7.07 -15.83 7.53
CA TYR A 37 5.73 -16.03 7.00
C TYR A 37 5.73 -16.90 5.74
N SER A 38 4.90 -17.94 5.73
CA SER A 38 4.68 -18.83 4.58
C SER A 38 3.32 -18.55 3.95
N PHE A 39 3.27 -18.39 2.62
CA PHE A 39 2.02 -18.13 1.90
C PHE A 39 1.04 -19.29 2.08
N CYS A 40 -0.21 -18.96 2.39
CA CYS A 40 -1.28 -19.94 2.49
C CYS A 40 -1.94 -20.15 1.13
N SER A 41 -1.94 -21.38 0.62
CA SER A 41 -2.47 -21.71 -0.71
C SER A 41 -3.98 -21.50 -0.87
N ASP A 42 -4.71 -21.38 0.25
CA ASP A 42 -6.16 -21.12 0.24
C ASP A 42 -6.48 -19.66 -0.11
N TYR A 43 -5.48 -18.77 -0.05
CA TYR A 43 -5.59 -17.34 -0.27
C TYR A 43 -4.74 -16.92 -1.47
N THR A 44 -5.39 -16.64 -2.60
CA THR A 44 -4.69 -16.32 -3.87
C THR A 44 -3.86 -15.05 -3.80
N ASP A 45 -4.22 -14.12 -2.91
CA ASP A 45 -3.60 -12.80 -2.85
C ASP A 45 -2.54 -12.69 -1.74
N ASP A 46 -2.29 -13.76 -0.99
CA ASP A 46 -1.28 -13.80 0.07
C ASP A 46 0.11 -13.28 -0.36
N PRO A 47 0.66 -13.69 -1.52
CA PRO A 47 1.97 -13.19 -1.94
C PRO A 47 1.97 -11.68 -2.17
N TYR A 48 0.90 -11.14 -2.77
CA TYR A 48 0.75 -9.71 -3.05
C TYR A 48 0.52 -8.92 -1.75
N ALA A 49 -0.33 -9.43 -0.86
CA ALA A 49 -0.59 -8.85 0.44
C ALA A 49 0.68 -8.78 1.29
N TRP A 50 1.44 -9.88 1.35
CA TRP A 50 2.71 -9.94 2.06
C TRP A 50 3.72 -8.92 1.52
N LEU A 51 3.84 -8.78 0.19
CA LEU A 51 4.74 -7.78 -0.38
C LEU A 51 4.32 -6.35 -0.02
N THR A 52 3.01 -6.06 0.05
CA THR A 52 2.53 -4.75 0.52
C THR A 52 2.87 -4.51 2.00
N ASP A 53 2.85 -5.54 2.85
CA ASP A 53 3.24 -5.42 4.26
C ASP A 53 4.75 -5.23 4.44
N VAL A 54 5.57 -5.87 3.59
CA VAL A 54 7.02 -5.62 3.52
C VAL A 54 7.30 -4.15 3.17
N LEU A 55 6.58 -3.60 2.19
CA LEU A 55 6.69 -2.19 1.80
C LEU A 55 6.15 -1.25 2.88
N ALA A 56 5.07 -1.63 3.57
CA ALA A 56 4.56 -0.90 4.72
C ALA A 56 5.59 -0.82 5.85
N LEU A 57 6.30 -1.91 6.13
CA LEU A 57 7.37 -1.92 7.12
C LEU A 57 8.55 -1.04 6.71
N LYS A 58 8.92 -1.05 5.42
CA LYS A 58 9.92 -0.13 4.86
C LYS A 58 9.52 1.34 5.05
N SER A 59 8.22 1.63 4.90
CA SER A 59 7.66 2.95 5.17
C SER A 59 7.91 3.38 6.62
N VAL A 60 7.61 2.50 7.58
CA VAL A 60 7.82 2.75 9.01
C VAL A 60 9.29 3.04 9.30
N ASP A 61 10.19 2.19 8.82
CA ASP A 61 11.66 2.32 8.97
C ASP A 61 12.19 3.64 8.39
N SER A 62 11.52 4.17 7.38
CA SER A 62 11.86 5.46 6.76
C SER A 62 11.28 6.69 7.49
N GLY A 63 10.46 6.51 8.53
CA GLY A 63 9.82 7.58 9.30
C GLY A 63 8.45 8.03 8.78
N ASN A 64 7.74 7.16 8.06
CA ASN A 64 6.42 7.43 7.48
C ASN A 64 5.33 6.54 8.10
N TYR A 65 4.07 6.75 7.71
CA TYR A 65 2.97 5.83 8.06
C TYR A 65 3.19 4.46 7.39
N GLY A 66 2.91 3.37 8.09
CA GLY A 66 3.13 2.01 7.58
C GLY A 66 2.13 1.58 6.52
N VAL A 67 2.28 2.08 5.29
CA VAL A 67 1.46 1.70 4.13
C VAL A 67 2.35 1.39 2.93
N GLY A 68 2.08 0.26 2.27
CA GLY A 68 2.77 -0.19 1.06
C GLY A 68 1.78 -0.52 -0.05
N SER A 69 2.20 -0.39 -1.30
CA SER A 69 1.35 -0.66 -2.47
C SER A 69 2.16 -1.19 -3.65
N ILE A 70 1.52 -2.02 -4.48
CA ILE A 70 2.08 -2.59 -5.70
C ILE A 70 1.06 -2.57 -6.85
N ILE A 71 1.53 -2.54 -8.09
CA ILE A 71 0.73 -2.76 -9.29
C ILE A 71 1.17 -4.08 -9.92
N VAL A 72 0.20 -4.91 -10.23
CA VAL A 72 0.34 -6.24 -10.83
C VAL A 72 -0.37 -6.25 -12.18
N ASP A 73 0.28 -6.81 -13.20
CA ASP A 73 -0.30 -6.95 -14.53
C ASP A 73 -1.18 -8.21 -14.68
N ARG A 74 -1.64 -8.47 -15.90
CA ARG A 74 -2.52 -9.61 -16.23
C ARG A 74 -1.84 -10.97 -16.01
N ASP A 75 -0.52 -11.02 -16.10
CA ASP A 75 0.28 -12.24 -16.02
C ASP A 75 0.69 -12.54 -14.56
N GLY A 76 0.27 -11.69 -13.63
CA GLY A 76 0.58 -11.82 -12.20
C GLY A 76 1.91 -11.20 -11.81
N GLU A 77 2.56 -10.47 -12.72
CA GLU A 77 3.88 -9.87 -12.50
C GLU A 77 3.75 -8.50 -11.81
N THR A 78 4.61 -8.25 -10.82
CA THR A 78 4.67 -6.94 -10.16
C THR A 78 5.45 -5.96 -11.04
N VAL A 79 4.74 -4.97 -11.58
CA VAL A 79 5.29 -3.99 -12.55
C VAL A 79 5.63 -2.65 -11.92
N ALA A 80 5.10 -2.34 -10.74
CA ALA A 80 5.47 -1.19 -9.94
C ALA A 80 5.21 -1.46 -8.45
N PHE A 81 5.96 -0.80 -7.58
CA PHE A 81 5.77 -0.86 -6.14
C PHE A 81 6.23 0.42 -5.46
N GLY A 82 5.64 0.72 -4.30
CA GLY A 82 5.90 1.94 -3.54
C GLY A 82 5.45 1.80 -2.09
N HIS A 83 5.87 2.75 -1.28
CA HIS A 83 5.44 2.89 0.11
C HIS A 83 5.21 4.37 0.43
N ASN A 84 4.54 4.66 1.54
CA ASN A 84 4.26 6.04 1.93
C ASN A 84 5.56 6.83 2.16
N LEU A 85 5.65 8.03 1.58
CA LEU A 85 6.79 8.95 1.68
C LEU A 85 6.33 10.36 2.13
N MET A 86 5.23 10.44 2.86
CA MET A 86 4.57 11.70 3.19
C MET A 86 5.46 12.64 4.01
N TYR A 87 6.21 12.12 4.98
CA TYR A 87 7.01 12.89 5.93
C TYR A 87 8.50 12.82 5.66
N SER A 88 8.99 11.73 5.11
CA SER A 88 10.41 11.45 4.87
C SER A 88 10.60 10.82 3.49
N PRO A 89 11.66 11.19 2.72
CA PRO A 89 12.80 12.03 3.11
C PRO A 89 12.51 13.55 3.14
N SER A 90 11.40 13.97 2.55
CA SER A 90 10.93 15.35 2.59
C SER A 90 9.42 15.38 2.62
N PHE A 91 8.85 16.42 3.23
CA PHE A 91 7.42 16.48 3.40
C PHE A 91 6.68 16.67 2.06
N ARG A 92 5.76 15.77 1.76
CA ARG A 92 4.87 15.79 0.60
C ARG A 92 3.51 15.22 0.97
N SER A 93 2.50 16.08 1.13
CA SER A 93 1.15 15.68 1.57
C SER A 93 0.45 14.68 0.65
N ASP A 94 0.93 14.55 -0.59
CA ASP A 94 0.37 13.70 -1.63
C ASP A 94 1.01 12.31 -1.68
N LEU A 95 2.19 12.08 -1.10
CA LEU A 95 2.95 10.83 -1.28
C LEU A 95 2.50 9.69 -0.35
N HIS A 96 1.24 9.30 -0.48
CA HIS A 96 0.74 8.02 0.02
C HIS A 96 1.28 6.85 -0.82
N ALA A 97 1.18 5.62 -0.31
CA ALA A 97 1.77 4.46 -0.98
C ALA A 97 1.22 4.24 -2.39
N GLU A 98 -0.10 4.40 -2.58
CA GLU A 98 -0.77 4.24 -3.87
C GLU A 98 -0.32 5.34 -4.85
N MET A 99 -0.12 6.56 -4.35
CA MET A 99 0.37 7.69 -5.14
C MET A 99 1.82 7.50 -5.59
N VAL A 100 2.69 7.06 -4.68
CA VAL A 100 4.10 6.75 -4.99
C VAL A 100 4.17 5.64 -6.05
N THR A 101 3.34 4.62 -5.91
CA THR A 101 3.30 3.47 -6.84
C THR A 101 2.82 3.89 -8.22
N LEU A 102 1.74 4.67 -8.31
CA LEU A 102 1.23 5.20 -9.59
C LEU A 102 2.20 6.17 -10.25
N ASN A 103 2.78 7.11 -9.50
CA ASN A 103 3.78 8.03 -10.04
C ASN A 103 4.94 7.27 -10.67
N TYR A 104 5.48 6.26 -9.98
CA TYR A 104 6.53 5.41 -10.55
C TYR A 104 6.09 4.70 -11.83
N PHE A 105 4.90 4.10 -11.83
CA PHE A 105 4.38 3.37 -12.99
C PHE A 105 4.19 4.29 -14.21
N GLU A 106 3.54 5.43 -14.03
CA GLU A 106 3.22 6.40 -15.08
C GLU A 106 4.49 7.07 -15.63
N GLU A 107 5.47 7.41 -14.77
CA GLU A 107 6.77 7.94 -15.18
C GLU A 107 7.58 6.92 -16.00
N LYS A 108 7.51 5.64 -15.64
CA LYS A 108 8.20 4.56 -16.37
C LYS A 108 7.50 4.17 -17.66
N ASN A 109 6.19 4.42 -17.77
CA ASN A 109 5.36 3.99 -18.88
C ASN A 109 4.48 5.14 -19.43
N PRO A 110 5.08 6.24 -19.92
CA PRO A 110 4.33 7.43 -20.34
C PRO A 110 3.36 7.18 -21.51
N GLN A 111 3.53 6.07 -22.23
CA GLN A 111 2.63 5.62 -23.30
C GLN A 111 1.37 4.91 -22.81
N ILE A 112 1.33 4.46 -21.55
CA ILE A 112 0.17 3.77 -20.97
C ILE A 112 -0.73 4.82 -20.34
N THR A 113 -1.91 5.04 -20.94
CA THR A 113 -2.86 6.07 -20.51
C THR A 113 -4.07 5.51 -19.77
N THR A 114 -4.11 4.20 -19.51
CA THR A 114 -5.17 3.53 -18.75
C THR A 114 -4.65 2.24 -18.13
N LEU A 115 -5.06 1.96 -16.90
CA LEU A 115 -4.65 0.79 -16.12
C LEU A 115 -5.71 -0.33 -16.08
N LYS A 116 -6.58 -0.41 -17.10
CA LYS A 116 -7.69 -1.38 -17.14
C LYS A 116 -7.29 -2.86 -17.07
N ASP A 117 -6.06 -3.19 -17.42
CA ASP A 117 -5.54 -4.57 -17.40
C ASP A 117 -4.69 -4.84 -16.14
N TYR A 118 -4.69 -3.93 -15.17
CA TYR A 118 -3.85 -3.97 -13.98
C TYR A 118 -4.67 -4.07 -12.69
N THR A 119 -4.00 -4.57 -11.65
CA THR A 119 -4.51 -4.67 -10.28
C THR A 119 -3.57 -3.94 -9.36
N LEU A 120 -4.09 -3.09 -8.48
CA LEU A 120 -3.30 -2.51 -7.40
C LEU A 120 -3.64 -3.22 -6.10
N TYR A 121 -2.61 -3.65 -5.39
CA TYR A 121 -2.72 -4.09 -4.00
C TYR A 121 -2.18 -2.98 -3.09
N THR A 122 -2.82 -2.78 -1.95
CA THR A 122 -2.38 -1.84 -0.90
C THR A 122 -2.57 -2.49 0.47
N SER A 123 -1.63 -2.27 1.39
CA SER A 123 -1.70 -2.89 2.71
C SER A 123 -2.89 -2.39 3.54
N LEU A 124 -3.36 -1.16 3.26
CA LEU A 124 -4.51 -0.56 3.93
C LEU A 124 -5.50 0.00 2.91
N GLU A 125 -6.80 -0.03 3.24
CA GLU A 125 -7.86 0.55 2.43
C GLU A 125 -7.56 2.00 2.03
N SER A 126 -7.69 2.28 0.73
CA SER A 126 -7.35 3.58 0.16
C SER A 126 -8.21 4.71 0.70
N CYS A 127 -7.55 5.81 1.05
CA CYS A 127 -8.21 7.04 1.48
C CYS A 127 -8.90 7.76 0.31
N PRO A 128 -9.74 8.80 0.56
CA PRO A 128 -10.43 9.52 -0.50
C PRO A 128 -9.51 10.09 -1.58
N MET A 129 -8.34 10.61 -1.20
CA MET A 129 -7.38 11.15 -2.17
C MET A 129 -6.86 10.06 -3.12
N CYS A 130 -6.51 8.89 -2.59
CA CYS A 130 -5.94 7.80 -3.38
C CYS A 130 -7.01 7.14 -4.24
N ILE A 131 -8.23 6.93 -3.72
CA ILE A 131 -9.35 6.39 -4.51
C ILE A 131 -9.62 7.25 -5.75
N ILE A 132 -9.69 8.58 -5.61
CA ILE A 132 -9.96 9.47 -6.75
C ILE A 132 -8.83 9.39 -7.79
N ARG A 133 -7.56 9.27 -7.35
CA ARG A 133 -6.44 9.08 -8.28
C ARG A 133 -6.50 7.73 -8.99
N LEU A 134 -6.80 6.66 -8.27
CA LEU A 134 -6.95 5.31 -8.83
C LEU A 134 -8.07 5.26 -9.88
N ILE A 135 -9.22 5.89 -9.56
CA ILE A 135 -10.32 6.04 -10.50
C ILE A 135 -9.86 6.76 -11.77
N SER A 136 -9.13 7.87 -11.61
CA SER A 136 -8.63 8.69 -12.72
C SER A 136 -7.59 7.97 -13.58
N ALA A 137 -6.76 7.11 -12.98
CA ALA A 137 -5.81 6.25 -13.68
C ALA A 137 -6.51 5.13 -14.48
N GLY A 138 -7.79 4.89 -14.23
CA GLY A 138 -8.58 3.85 -14.86
C GLY A 138 -8.09 2.46 -14.49
N ILE A 139 -7.67 2.26 -13.24
CA ILE A 139 -7.25 0.94 -12.76
C ILE A 139 -8.47 0.04 -12.58
N ASN A 140 -8.39 -1.22 -13.01
CA ASN A 140 -9.56 -2.09 -13.00
C ASN A 140 -9.86 -2.69 -11.62
N ARG A 141 -8.83 -3.08 -10.88
CA ARG A 141 -8.98 -3.74 -9.59
C ARG A 141 -8.08 -3.07 -8.56
N VAL A 142 -8.65 -2.76 -7.39
CA VAL A 142 -7.95 -2.23 -6.23
C VAL A 142 -8.30 -3.11 -5.04
N PHE A 143 -7.30 -3.80 -4.51
CA PHE A 143 -7.46 -4.72 -3.40
C PHE A 143 -6.68 -4.23 -2.18
N HIS A 144 -7.37 -4.07 -1.06
CA HIS A 144 -6.76 -3.70 0.21
C HIS A 144 -6.61 -4.91 1.14
N VAL A 145 -5.49 -5.00 1.84
CA VAL A 145 -5.18 -6.12 2.76
C VAL A 145 -5.93 -5.97 4.08
N SER A 146 -5.89 -4.78 4.67
CA SER A 146 -6.67 -4.41 5.86
C SER A 146 -7.73 -3.37 5.51
N PRO A 147 -8.97 -3.50 6.02
CA PRO A 147 -9.94 -2.39 5.99
C PRO A 147 -9.44 -1.23 6.85
N ASP A 148 -9.90 -0.01 6.55
CA ASP A 148 -9.66 1.20 7.35
C ASP A 148 -10.98 1.90 7.64
N SER A 149 -11.60 1.57 8.77
CA SER A 149 -12.88 2.16 9.19
C SER A 149 -12.81 3.65 9.53
N ILE A 150 -11.61 4.25 9.60
CA ILE A 150 -11.42 5.65 9.99
C ILE A 150 -11.06 6.50 8.77
N GLY A 151 -10.12 6.04 7.94
CA GLY A 151 -9.57 6.78 6.81
C GLY A 151 -9.95 6.25 5.43
N GLY A 152 -10.52 5.05 5.35
CA GLY A 152 -10.85 4.36 4.10
C GLY A 152 -12.07 4.94 3.36
N MET A 153 -12.12 4.70 2.05
CA MET A 153 -13.19 5.22 1.18
C MET A 153 -13.88 4.14 0.33
N ALA A 154 -13.37 2.90 0.28
CA ALA A 154 -13.90 1.87 -0.61
C ALA A 154 -15.37 1.54 -0.30
N ASP A 155 -15.70 1.41 0.99
CA ASP A 155 -17.08 1.18 1.43
C ASP A 155 -17.98 2.43 1.31
N SER A 156 -17.39 3.59 1.07
CA SER A 156 -18.08 4.89 0.98
C SER A 156 -18.13 5.46 -0.44
N ILE A 157 -17.79 4.67 -1.47
CA ILE A 157 -17.81 5.09 -2.88
C ILE A 157 -19.16 5.67 -3.31
N ASN A 158 -20.25 5.12 -2.78
CA ASN A 158 -21.62 5.59 -3.09
C ASN A 158 -21.93 7.01 -2.59
N LEU A 159 -21.09 7.57 -1.71
CA LEU A 159 -21.21 8.93 -1.19
C LEU A 159 -20.45 9.97 -2.04
N MET A 160 -19.71 9.53 -3.07
CA MET A 160 -18.99 10.43 -3.95
C MET A 160 -19.93 11.27 -4.85
N PRO A 161 -19.48 12.44 -5.33
CA PRO A 161 -20.21 13.20 -6.36
C PRO A 161 -20.54 12.34 -7.58
N PRO A 162 -21.65 12.63 -8.31
CA PRO A 162 -22.14 11.76 -9.39
C PRO A 162 -21.08 11.37 -10.43
N LEU A 163 -20.22 12.31 -10.83
CA LEU A 163 -19.12 12.05 -11.77
C LEU A 163 -18.17 10.95 -11.27
N TRP A 164 -17.72 11.02 -10.02
CA TRP A 164 -16.76 10.07 -9.47
C TRP A 164 -17.40 8.72 -9.19
N LYS A 165 -18.68 8.72 -8.83
CA LYS A 165 -19.46 7.49 -8.73
C LYS A 165 -19.53 6.79 -10.09
N GLU A 166 -19.95 7.48 -11.14
CA GLU A 166 -20.03 6.95 -12.51
C GLU A 166 -18.69 6.40 -12.98
N LEU A 167 -17.60 7.17 -12.82
CA LEU A 167 -16.25 6.74 -13.24
C LEU A 167 -15.72 5.52 -12.45
N SER A 168 -16.25 5.27 -11.25
CA SER A 168 -15.85 4.12 -10.42
C SER A 168 -16.60 2.83 -10.77
N GLU A 169 -17.76 2.90 -11.44
CA GLU A 169 -18.61 1.73 -11.75
C GLU A 169 -17.90 0.58 -12.49
N PRO A 170 -17.00 0.82 -13.47
CA PRO A 170 -16.30 -0.29 -14.14
C PRO A 170 -15.15 -0.89 -13.33
N GLN A 171 -14.85 -0.34 -12.14
CA GLN A 171 -13.70 -0.72 -11.33
C GLN A 171 -14.15 -1.52 -10.10
N VAL A 172 -13.26 -2.37 -9.60
CA VAL A 172 -13.49 -3.18 -8.39
C VAL A 172 -12.64 -2.64 -7.25
N PHE A 173 -13.28 -2.23 -6.16
CA PHE A 173 -12.64 -1.90 -4.90
C PHE A 173 -13.10 -2.91 -3.84
N ALA A 174 -12.19 -3.73 -3.33
CA ALA A 174 -12.55 -4.80 -2.40
C ALA A 174 -11.38 -5.18 -1.48
N LYS A 175 -11.67 -6.00 -0.46
CA LYS A 175 -10.63 -6.64 0.33
C LYS A 175 -9.93 -7.72 -0.50
N ALA A 176 -8.60 -7.80 -0.42
CA ALA A 176 -7.82 -8.88 -1.01
C ALA A 176 -8.20 -10.25 -0.39
N SER A 177 -8.18 -11.30 -1.20
CA SER A 177 -8.30 -12.70 -0.77
C SER A 177 -6.99 -13.15 -0.11
N CYS A 178 -6.74 -12.62 1.09
CA CYS A 178 -5.53 -12.83 1.89
C CYS A 178 -5.88 -13.37 3.28
N SER A 179 -4.91 -14.03 3.89
CA SER A 179 -5.00 -14.56 5.24
C SER A 179 -5.27 -13.48 6.28
N TYR A 180 -5.92 -13.90 7.36
CA TYR A 180 -6.24 -13.01 8.47
C TYR A 180 -4.98 -12.46 9.16
N GLU A 181 -3.92 -13.27 9.19
CA GLU A 181 -2.62 -12.95 9.74
C GLU A 181 -1.96 -11.77 9.02
N LEU A 182 -1.96 -11.76 7.67
CA LEU A 182 -1.48 -10.62 6.88
C LEU A 182 -2.37 -9.40 7.07
N SER A 183 -3.69 -9.57 7.04
CA SER A 183 -4.63 -8.48 7.32
C SER A 183 -4.36 -7.80 8.66
N LYS A 184 -4.03 -8.59 9.71
CA LYS A 184 -3.61 -8.06 11.02
C LYS A 184 -2.23 -7.42 11.02
N ALA A 185 -1.27 -8.02 10.32
CA ALA A 185 0.08 -7.48 10.19
C ALA A 185 0.04 -6.08 9.55
N ALA A 186 -0.70 -5.94 8.46
CA ALA A 186 -0.93 -4.66 7.80
C ALA A 186 -1.43 -3.56 8.75
N THR A 187 -2.48 -3.85 9.54
CA THR A 187 -3.01 -2.90 10.54
C THR A 187 -1.95 -2.56 11.59
N ALA A 188 -1.28 -3.57 12.14
CA ALA A 188 -0.32 -3.37 13.22
C ALA A 188 0.91 -2.58 12.77
N ILE A 189 1.41 -2.84 11.55
CA ILE A 189 2.53 -2.10 10.94
C ILE A 189 2.14 -0.65 10.69
N MET A 190 0.93 -0.38 10.19
CA MET A 190 0.45 1.00 10.00
C MET A 190 0.50 1.81 11.30
N LEU A 191 0.13 1.19 12.42
CA LEU A 191 0.00 1.85 13.71
C LEU A 191 1.34 2.20 14.38
N ILE A 192 2.47 1.61 13.95
CA ILE A 192 3.78 1.79 14.63
C ILE A 192 4.15 3.28 14.77
N ASN A 193 3.99 4.06 13.70
CA ASN A 193 4.30 5.50 13.70
C ASN A 193 3.04 6.38 13.76
N ALA A 194 1.84 5.79 13.84
CA ALA A 194 0.61 6.52 13.58
C ALA A 194 0.34 7.64 14.59
N ASP A 195 0.51 7.37 15.89
CA ASP A 195 0.19 8.34 16.93
C ASP A 195 1.04 9.61 16.84
N GLU A 196 2.36 9.47 16.66
CA GLU A 196 3.30 10.58 16.52
C GLU A 196 3.02 11.40 15.26
N LEU A 197 2.87 10.73 14.12
CA LEU A 197 2.64 11.39 12.83
C LEU A 197 1.26 12.07 12.76
N LEU A 198 0.25 11.51 13.44
CA LEU A 198 -1.06 12.14 13.58
C LEU A 198 -1.01 13.39 14.46
N GLU A 199 -0.19 13.39 15.52
CA GLU A 199 0.02 14.59 16.33
C GLU A 199 0.63 15.73 15.50
N ILE A 200 1.63 15.42 14.67
CA ILE A 200 2.21 16.39 13.72
C ILE A 200 1.14 16.92 12.77
N LEU A 201 0.29 16.04 12.22
CA LEU A 201 -0.78 16.43 11.31
C LEU A 201 -1.81 17.34 11.99
N ARG A 202 -2.20 17.03 13.24
CA ARG A 202 -3.16 17.81 14.04
C ARG A 202 -2.64 19.22 14.35
N LYS A 203 -1.35 19.37 14.62
CA LYS A 203 -0.71 20.67 14.91
C LYS A 203 -0.68 21.62 13.71
N ARG A 204 -0.88 21.15 12.48
CA ARG A 204 -0.87 22.02 11.28
C ARG A 204 -2.06 22.98 11.18
N ARG A 205 -3.09 22.77 12.00
CA ARG A 205 -4.29 23.63 12.05
C ARG A 205 -4.26 24.59 13.24
N LEU A 206 -3.15 24.63 13.98
CA LEU A 206 -2.88 25.53 15.10
C LEU A 206 -1.83 26.56 14.66
#